data_AF-A0A133UDA3-F1
#
_entry.id   AF-A0A133UDA3-F1
#
_cell.length_a   1.000
_cell.length_b   1.000
_cell.length_c   1.000
_cell.angle_alpha   90.00
_cell.angle_beta   90.00
_cell.angle_gamma   90.00
#
_symmetry.space_group_name_H-M   'P 1'
#
loop_
_entity.id
_entity.type
_entity.pdbx_description
1 polymer ?
#
loop_
_entity_poly.entity_id
_entity_poly.type
_entity_poly.pdbx_seq_one_letter_code
_entity_poly.pdbx_strand_id
1 'polypeptide(L)'
;MKKVEVIQDFPEVELVGRKLGPFKEGEEVEMRPWEASVLEERDFVRPVRDFSLTGVRKALIREEKSSRLEELPSSFYRTVSREVRRLREGGEVEKAEELEEAIESLVDFRIQKLARMIISSVDLGDIPAEEQVLANFLSQPLTVWEGSIGRVFEKNIDKEVGVHAKKVRRNI
;
A
#
# COMPACT_ATOMS: atom_id res chain seq x y z
N MET A 1 6.15 -5.41 -12.65
CA MET A 1 7.25 -4.72 -13.37
C MET A 1 7.25 -3.26 -12.93
N LYS A 2 8.36 -2.52 -13.05
CA LYS A 2 8.44 -1.08 -12.73
C LYS A 2 8.59 -0.31 -14.04
N LYS A 3 7.71 0.68 -14.25
CA LYS A 3 7.77 1.58 -15.41
C LYS A 3 8.72 2.73 -15.12
N VAL A 4 9.70 2.92 -15.99
CA VAL A 4 10.72 3.96 -15.88
C VAL A 4 10.90 4.65 -17.23
N GLU A 5 11.34 5.90 -17.20
CA GLU A 5 11.75 6.66 -18.36
C GLU A 5 13.28 6.68 -18.41
N VAL A 6 13.84 6.39 -19.57
CA VAL A 6 15.29 6.35 -19.80
C VAL A 6 15.80 7.78 -19.93
N ILE A 7 16.76 8.16 -19.08
CA ILE A 7 17.33 9.52 -19.05
C ILE A 7 18.59 9.60 -19.93
N GLN A 8 19.27 8.47 -20.15
CA GLN A 8 20.47 8.39 -20.97
C GLN A 8 20.47 7.07 -21.75
N ASP A 9 21.00 7.09 -22.98
CA ASP A 9 21.18 5.89 -23.79
C ASP A 9 21.87 4.78 -22.99
N PHE A 10 21.25 3.60 -22.94
CA PHE A 10 21.77 2.44 -22.21
C PHE A 10 22.05 1.30 -23.21
N PRO A 11 23.29 0.77 -23.26
CA PRO A 11 23.63 -0.28 -24.20
C PRO A 11 22.94 -1.61 -23.86
N GLU A 12 22.92 -2.55 -24.81
CA GLU A 12 22.52 -3.93 -24.49
C GLU A 12 23.56 -4.56 -23.56
N VAL A 13 23.11 -5.12 -22.44
CA VAL A 13 23.95 -5.83 -21.47
C VAL A 13 23.39 -7.22 -21.23
N GLU A 14 24.26 -8.23 -21.22
CA GLU A 14 23.90 -9.60 -20.87
C GLU A 14 24.05 -9.83 -19.36
N LEU A 15 22.97 -10.23 -18.70
CA LEU A 15 22.87 -10.49 -17.27
C LEU A 15 22.40 -11.93 -17.05
N VAL A 16 23.32 -12.85 -16.76
CA VAL A 16 23.03 -14.27 -16.42
C VAL A 16 21.99 -14.89 -17.37
N GLY A 17 22.28 -14.90 -18.68
CA GLY A 17 21.41 -15.47 -19.71
C GLY A 17 20.18 -14.64 -20.07
N ARG A 18 20.16 -13.36 -19.70
CA ARG A 18 19.11 -12.38 -20.04
C ARG A 18 19.75 -11.19 -20.74
N LYS A 19 19.03 -10.54 -21.65
CA LYS A 19 19.44 -9.25 -22.21
C LYS A 19 18.65 -8.12 -21.56
N LEU A 20 19.35 -7.07 -21.16
CA LEU A 20 18.78 -5.81 -20.67
C LEU A 20 19.21 -4.71 -21.64
N GLY A 21 18.26 -3.92 -22.13
CA GLY A 21 18.51 -2.96 -23.19
C GLY A 21 18.62 -3.62 -24.57
N PRO A 22 19.07 -2.87 -25.60
CA PRO A 22 19.45 -1.46 -25.53
C PRO A 22 18.23 -0.55 -25.32
N PHE A 23 18.42 0.57 -24.62
CA PHE A 23 17.38 1.58 -24.37
C PHE A 23 17.84 2.94 -24.86
N LYS A 24 16.90 3.75 -25.37
CA LYS A 24 17.20 5.12 -25.84
C LYS A 24 16.70 6.17 -24.86
N GLU A 25 17.41 7.29 -24.77
CA GLU A 25 16.95 8.47 -24.03
C GLU A 25 15.52 8.86 -24.43
N GLY A 26 14.68 9.12 -23.42
CA GLY A 26 13.26 9.44 -23.55
C GLY A 26 12.33 8.24 -23.71
N GLU A 27 12.84 7.01 -23.79
CA GLU A 27 12.02 5.80 -23.92
C GLU A 27 11.38 5.42 -22.56
N GLU A 28 10.09 5.10 -22.55
CA GLU A 28 9.43 4.50 -21.39
C GLU A 28 9.49 2.98 -21.48
N VAL A 29 10.11 2.35 -20.48
CA VAL A 29 10.31 0.89 -20.46
C VAL A 29 9.81 0.29 -19.15
N GLU A 30 9.30 -0.94 -19.24
CA GLU A 30 9.03 -1.76 -18.07
C GLU A 30 10.16 -2.73 -17.82
N MET A 31 10.73 -2.70 -16.62
CA MET A 31 11.80 -3.61 -16.22
C MET A 31 11.56 -4.14 -14.81
N ARG A 32 12.40 -5.08 -14.37
CA ARG A 32 12.28 -5.64 -13.02
C ARG A 32 12.61 -4.56 -11.99
N PRO A 33 11.98 -4.58 -10.80
CA PRO A 33 12.26 -3.59 -9.77
C PRO A 33 13.74 -3.48 -9.40
N TRP A 34 14.49 -4.58 -9.42
CA TRP A 34 15.93 -4.55 -9.13
C TRP A 34 16.75 -3.95 -10.28
N GLU A 35 16.37 -4.19 -11.54
CA GLU A 35 17.01 -3.58 -12.73
C GLU A 35 16.81 -2.07 -12.67
N ALA A 36 15.56 -1.63 -12.49
CA ALA A 36 15.23 -0.21 -12.34
C ALA A 36 15.97 0.44 -11.17
N SER A 37 16.05 -0.23 -10.02
CA SER A 37 16.72 0.34 -8.85
C SER A 37 18.21 0.60 -9.10
N VAL A 38 18.91 -0.34 -9.74
CA VAL A 38 20.35 -0.19 -10.06
C VAL A 38 20.57 0.90 -11.12
N LEU A 39 19.69 1.00 -12.11
CA LEU A 39 19.78 2.02 -13.15
C LEU A 39 19.40 3.42 -12.65
N GLU A 40 18.45 3.51 -11.70
CA GLU A 40 18.09 4.76 -11.00
C GLU A 40 19.27 5.31 -10.19
N GLU A 41 19.99 4.44 -9.45
CA GLU A 41 21.17 4.83 -8.67
C GLU A 41 22.33 5.38 -9.52
N ARG A 42 22.26 5.19 -10.84
CA ARG A 42 23.27 5.62 -11.80
C ARG A 42 22.74 6.64 -12.81
N ASP A 43 21.57 7.22 -12.56
CA ASP A 43 20.93 8.23 -13.39
C ASP A 43 20.67 7.79 -14.85
N PHE A 44 20.53 6.48 -15.11
CA PHE A 44 20.16 5.97 -16.44
C PHE A 44 18.66 5.99 -16.68
N VAL A 45 17.87 5.83 -15.62
CA VAL A 45 16.40 5.82 -15.70
C VAL A 45 15.81 6.59 -14.52
N ARG A 46 14.63 7.19 -14.70
CA ARG A 46 13.82 7.77 -13.63
C ARG A 46 12.47 7.08 -13.55
N PRO A 47 11.84 7.03 -12.37
CA PRO A 47 10.46 6.57 -12.28
C PRO A 47 9.52 7.49 -13.08
N VAL A 48 8.60 6.92 -13.85
CA VAL A 48 7.58 7.70 -14.59
C VAL A 48 6.61 8.41 -13.64
N ARG A 49 6.34 7.80 -12.48
CA ARG A 49 5.51 8.41 -11.43
C ARG A 49 6.35 9.37 -10.59
N ASP A 50 5.75 10.49 -10.21
CA ASP A 50 6.33 11.47 -9.30
C ASP A 50 6.30 10.92 -7.86
N PHE A 51 7.48 10.65 -7.30
CA PHE A 51 7.67 10.23 -5.91
C PHE A 51 8.23 11.35 -5.01
N SER A 52 8.30 12.58 -5.53
CA SER A 52 8.63 13.75 -4.71
C SER A 52 7.54 14.03 -3.68
N LEU A 53 7.80 14.97 -2.76
CA LEU A 53 6.79 15.52 -1.85
C LEU A 53 5.50 15.92 -2.57
N THR A 54 5.61 16.53 -3.74
CA THR A 54 4.42 16.93 -4.53
C THR A 54 3.65 15.71 -5.01
N GLY A 55 4.35 14.68 -5.49
CA GLY A 55 3.76 13.42 -5.93
C GLY A 55 3.04 12.69 -4.79
N VAL A 56 3.69 12.59 -3.62
CA VAL A 56 3.11 11.97 -2.42
C VAL A 56 1.91 12.76 -1.92
N ARG A 57 1.96 14.10 -1.84
CA ARG A 57 0.80 14.92 -1.46
C ARG A 57 -0.37 14.74 -2.43
N LYS A 58 -0.12 14.61 -3.74
CA LYS A 58 -1.17 14.29 -4.71
C LYS A 58 -1.77 12.90 -4.47
N ALA A 59 -0.95 11.91 -4.15
CA ALA A 59 -1.43 10.57 -3.81
C ALA A 59 -2.29 10.60 -2.53
N LEU A 60 -1.85 11.31 -1.48
CA LEU A 60 -2.59 11.53 -0.24
C LEU A 60 -3.98 12.15 -0.50
N ILE A 61 -4.06 13.20 -1.31
CA ILE A 61 -5.34 13.84 -1.63
C ILE A 61 -6.28 12.88 -2.38
N ARG A 62 -5.76 12.05 -3.29
CA ARG A 62 -6.57 11.05 -4.01
C ARG A 62 -7.02 9.95 -3.06
N GLU A 63 -6.14 9.51 -2.17
CA GLU A 63 -6.45 8.56 -1.12
C GLU A 63 -7.59 9.09 -0.24
N GLU A 64 -7.46 10.28 0.34
CA GLU A 64 -8.48 10.86 1.23
C GLU A 64 -9.88 10.92 0.59
N LYS A 65 -9.95 11.27 -0.70
CA LYS A 65 -11.22 11.42 -1.43
C LYS A 65 -11.81 10.09 -1.90
N SER A 66 -11.00 9.06 -2.08
CA SER A 66 -11.45 7.77 -2.59
C SER A 66 -12.07 6.92 -1.49
N SER A 67 -13.15 6.21 -1.81
CA SER A 67 -13.71 5.17 -0.93
C SER A 67 -12.96 3.84 -1.01
N ARG A 68 -12.10 3.69 -2.02
CA ARG A 68 -11.23 2.52 -2.24
C ARG A 68 -9.77 2.92 -2.02
N LEU A 69 -8.88 1.94 -1.98
CA LEU A 69 -7.44 2.19 -2.00
C LEU A 69 -7.06 2.83 -3.34
N GLU A 70 -6.28 3.91 -3.28
CA GLU A 70 -5.64 4.44 -4.48
C GLU A 70 -4.61 3.44 -5.00
N GLU A 71 -4.45 3.34 -6.32
CA GLU A 71 -3.46 2.45 -6.91
C GLU A 71 -2.05 3.01 -6.68
N LEU A 72 -1.28 2.31 -5.85
CA LEU A 72 0.13 2.60 -5.63
C LEU A 72 1.01 1.56 -6.34
N PRO A 73 2.15 1.96 -6.92
CA PRO A 73 3.08 0.99 -7.49
C PRO A 73 3.58 0.04 -6.42
N SER A 74 3.79 -1.24 -6.78
CA SER A 74 4.38 -2.24 -5.88
C SER A 74 5.72 -1.83 -5.25
N SER A 75 6.46 -0.91 -5.89
CA SER A 75 7.73 -0.38 -5.38
C SER A 75 7.59 0.95 -4.64
N PHE A 76 6.38 1.41 -4.31
CA PHE A 76 6.12 2.75 -3.79
C PHE A 76 6.95 3.06 -2.55
N TYR A 77 6.75 2.32 -1.46
CA TYR A 77 7.43 2.57 -0.18
C TYR A 77 8.95 2.52 -0.30
N ARG A 78 9.48 1.55 -1.07
CA ARG A 78 10.91 1.44 -1.32
C ARG A 78 11.49 2.60 -2.15
N THR A 79 10.71 3.16 -3.06
CA THR A 79 11.15 4.28 -3.89
C THR A 79 11.13 5.57 -3.08
N VAL A 80 10.06 5.81 -2.31
CA VAL A 80 9.97 7.00 -1.45
C VAL A 80 11.00 6.97 -0.32
N SER A 81 11.25 5.80 0.29
CA SER A 81 12.31 5.65 1.29
C SER A 81 13.70 6.02 0.75
N ARG A 82 13.99 5.70 -0.52
CA ARG A 82 15.22 6.14 -1.19
C ARG A 82 15.25 7.65 -1.40
N GLU A 83 14.14 8.25 -1.78
CA GLU A 83 14.04 9.70 -1.96
C GLU A 83 14.26 10.47 -0.65
N VAL A 84 13.66 10.00 0.45
CA VAL A 84 13.90 10.53 1.80
C VAL A 84 15.39 10.46 2.14
N ARG A 85 16.05 9.31 1.91
CA ARG A 85 17.50 9.16 2.14
C ARG A 85 18.30 10.13 1.29
N ARG A 86 17.98 10.25 -0.01
CA ARG A 86 18.65 11.16 -0.95
C ARG A 86 18.57 12.62 -0.47
N LEU A 87 17.40 13.06 -0.01
CA LEU A 87 17.20 14.41 0.55
C LEU A 87 18.06 14.64 1.80
N ARG A 88 18.09 13.66 2.72
CA ARG A 88 18.92 13.73 3.94
C ARG A 88 20.41 13.81 3.61
N GLU A 89 20.89 12.98 2.69
CA GLU A 89 22.28 12.97 2.23
C GLU A 89 22.66 14.26 1.48
N GLY A 90 21.69 14.87 0.78
CA GLY A 90 21.84 16.18 0.13
C GLY A 90 21.75 17.39 1.08
N GLY A 91 21.55 17.18 2.38
CA GLY A 91 21.40 18.25 3.37
C GLY A 91 20.02 18.93 3.37
N GLU A 92 19.06 18.41 2.60
CA GLU A 92 17.68 18.91 2.50
C GLU A 92 16.79 18.28 3.59
N VAL A 93 17.22 18.38 4.86
CA VAL A 93 16.59 17.68 6.01
C VAL A 93 15.12 18.05 6.18
N GLU A 94 14.77 19.34 6.09
CA GLU A 94 13.38 19.81 6.22
C GLU A 94 12.46 19.20 5.16
N LYS A 95 12.93 19.09 3.91
CA LYS A 95 12.15 18.44 2.84
C LYS A 95 11.98 16.95 3.06
N ALA A 96 12.99 16.29 3.66
CA ALA A 96 12.89 14.89 4.01
C ALA A 96 11.84 14.66 5.10
N GLU A 97 11.80 15.53 6.12
CA GLU A 97 10.79 15.51 7.19
C GLU A 97 9.38 15.77 6.63
N GLU A 98 9.19 16.79 5.79
CA GLU A 98 7.90 17.04 5.14
C GLU A 98 7.41 15.85 4.29
N LEU A 99 8.34 15.15 3.64
CA LEU A 99 8.04 13.96 2.85
C LEU A 99 7.64 12.79 3.77
N GLU A 100 8.36 12.57 4.87
CA GLU A 100 8.00 11.57 5.88
C GLU A 100 6.62 11.82 6.47
N GLU A 101 6.30 13.05 6.89
CA GLU A 101 4.98 13.42 7.42
C GLU A 101 3.84 13.15 6.41
N ALA A 102 4.09 13.44 5.12
CA ALA A 102 3.12 13.17 4.06
C ALA A 102 2.91 11.66 3.84
N ILE A 103 3.96 10.84 3.98
CA ILE A 103 3.87 9.38 3.91
C ILE A 103 3.11 8.83 5.11
N GLU A 104 3.41 9.31 6.33
CA GLU A 104 2.72 8.86 7.55
C GLU A 104 1.22 9.11 7.44
N SER A 105 0.83 10.30 7.01
CA SER A 105 -0.57 10.65 6.75
C SER A 105 -1.21 9.71 5.71
N LEU A 106 -0.50 9.43 4.61
CA LEU A 106 -0.99 8.51 3.57
C LEU A 106 -1.17 7.09 4.11
N VAL A 107 -0.20 6.61 4.90
CA VAL A 107 -0.23 5.29 5.53
C VAL A 107 -1.41 5.19 6.50
N ASP A 108 -1.67 6.21 7.31
CA ASP A 108 -2.78 6.22 8.25
C ASP A 108 -4.14 6.05 7.55
N PHE A 109 -4.38 6.81 6.48
CA PHE A 109 -5.59 6.64 5.67
C PHE A 109 -5.69 5.23 5.07
N ARG A 110 -4.57 4.71 4.56
CA ARG A 110 -4.55 3.38 3.92
C ARG A 110 -4.76 2.25 4.92
N ILE A 111 -4.20 2.33 6.13
CA ILE A 111 -4.43 1.35 7.21
C ILE A 111 -5.92 1.26 7.54
N GLN A 112 -6.59 2.40 7.70
CA GLN A 112 -8.03 2.42 8.00
C GLN A 112 -8.87 1.78 6.89
N LYS A 113 -8.51 2.03 5.62
CA LYS A 113 -9.18 1.44 4.46
C LYS A 113 -8.91 -0.04 4.32
N LEU A 114 -7.66 -0.47 4.48
CA LEU A 114 -7.26 -1.87 4.48
C LEU A 114 -8.05 -2.66 5.53
N ALA A 115 -8.08 -2.18 6.78
CA ALA A 115 -8.84 -2.83 7.85
C ALA A 115 -10.33 -2.98 7.49
N ARG A 116 -10.95 -1.94 6.93
CA ARG A 116 -12.35 -1.98 6.48
C ARG A 116 -12.58 -2.99 5.36
N MET A 117 -11.72 -2.99 4.36
CA MET A 117 -11.83 -3.90 3.20
C MET A 117 -11.63 -5.36 3.62
N ILE A 118 -10.69 -5.64 4.53
CA ILE A 118 -10.45 -6.96 5.11
C ILE A 118 -11.71 -7.47 5.83
N ILE A 119 -12.31 -6.65 6.68
CA ILE A 119 -13.56 -7.02 7.39
C ILE A 119 -14.68 -7.29 6.39
N SER A 120 -14.82 -6.44 5.36
CA SER A 120 -15.84 -6.60 4.33
C SER A 120 -15.55 -7.71 3.31
N SER A 121 -14.44 -8.45 3.46
CA SER A 121 -14.00 -9.51 2.54
C SER A 121 -13.94 -9.04 1.07
N VAL A 122 -13.61 -7.77 0.85
CA VAL A 122 -13.47 -7.17 -0.48
C VAL A 122 -12.08 -7.50 -1.01
N ASP A 123 -11.99 -7.82 -2.31
CA ASP A 123 -10.72 -7.97 -3.00
C ASP A 123 -9.89 -6.68 -2.88
N LEU A 124 -8.68 -6.80 -2.35
CA LEU A 124 -7.77 -5.69 -2.14
C LEU A 124 -7.13 -5.21 -3.45
N GLY A 125 -7.18 -6.03 -4.50
CA GLY A 125 -6.52 -5.74 -5.78
C GLY A 125 -5.00 -5.78 -5.65
N ASP A 126 -4.31 -5.05 -6.54
CA ASP A 126 -2.85 -4.94 -6.53
C ASP A 126 -2.42 -3.84 -5.54
N ILE A 127 -1.96 -4.26 -4.36
CA ILE A 127 -1.45 -3.39 -3.30
C ILE A 127 0.07 -3.59 -3.13
N PRO A 128 0.80 -2.59 -2.61
CA PRO A 128 2.21 -2.75 -2.27
C PRO A 128 2.47 -3.98 -1.38
N ALA A 129 3.63 -4.63 -1.57
CA ALA A 129 3.96 -5.87 -0.86
C ALA A 129 3.96 -5.69 0.66
N GLU A 130 4.39 -4.53 1.14
CA GLU A 130 4.37 -4.15 2.55
C GLU A 130 2.95 -4.13 3.12
N GLU A 131 1.98 -3.61 2.35
CA GLU A 131 0.57 -3.60 2.73
C GLU A 131 -0.06 -5.00 2.66
N GLN A 132 0.35 -5.83 1.70
CA GLN A 132 -0.12 -7.21 1.63
C GLN A 132 0.27 -8.00 2.87
N VAL A 133 1.48 -7.79 3.39
CA VAL A 133 1.94 -8.41 4.65
C VAL A 133 1.05 -7.94 5.81
N LEU A 134 0.78 -6.63 5.91
CA LEU A 134 -0.11 -6.09 6.93
C LEU A 134 -1.52 -6.67 6.82
N ALA A 135 -2.09 -6.73 5.62
CA ALA A 135 -3.43 -7.26 5.40
C ALA A 135 -3.54 -8.73 5.81
N ASN A 136 -2.54 -9.54 5.45
CA ASN A 136 -2.46 -10.93 5.87
C ASN A 136 -2.38 -11.04 7.40
N PHE A 137 -1.58 -10.20 8.05
CA PHE A 137 -1.44 -10.18 9.50
C PHE A 137 -2.72 -9.76 10.22
N LEU A 138 -3.46 -8.78 9.69
CA LEU A 138 -4.69 -8.26 10.29
C LEU A 138 -5.92 -9.14 10.03
N SER A 139 -5.92 -9.94 8.97
CA SER A 139 -7.07 -10.77 8.57
C SER A 139 -7.59 -11.64 9.72
N GLN A 140 -6.73 -12.47 10.32
CA GLN A 140 -7.13 -13.41 11.35
C GLN A 140 -7.59 -12.71 12.65
N PRO A 141 -6.85 -11.76 13.25
CA PRO A 141 -7.30 -11.06 14.45
C PRO A 141 -8.65 -10.36 14.27
N LEU A 142 -8.87 -9.70 13.13
CA LEU A 142 -10.12 -8.98 12.87
C LEU A 142 -11.30 -9.94 12.74
N THR A 143 -11.16 -11.04 11.98
CA THR A 143 -12.21 -12.07 11.86
C THR A 143 -12.53 -12.72 13.21
N VAL A 144 -11.51 -13.04 14.01
CA VAL A 144 -11.71 -13.63 15.35
C VAL A 144 -12.43 -12.66 16.28
N TRP A 145 -12.07 -11.38 16.25
CA TRP A 145 -12.72 -10.36 17.06
C TRP A 145 -14.18 -10.17 16.66
N GLU A 146 -14.47 -10.02 15.36
CA GLU A 146 -15.83 -9.89 14.84
C GLU A 146 -16.72 -11.06 15.25
N GLY A 147 -16.25 -12.30 15.05
CA GLY A 147 -16.98 -13.50 15.48
C GLY A 147 -17.13 -13.62 17.00
N SER A 148 -16.20 -13.06 17.78
CA SER A 148 -16.31 -13.01 19.25
C SER A 148 -17.37 -12.01 19.70
N ILE A 149 -17.45 -10.85 19.06
CA ILE A 149 -18.49 -9.85 19.31
C ILE A 149 -19.87 -10.38 18.90
N GLY A 150 -19.98 -11.02 17.72
CA GLY A 150 -21.24 -11.65 17.27
C GLY A 150 -21.81 -12.61 18.31
N ARG A 151 -20.96 -13.47 18.88
CA ARG A 151 -21.35 -14.42 19.95
C ARG A 151 -21.82 -13.76 21.24
N VAL A 152 -21.33 -12.57 21.58
CA VAL A 152 -21.81 -11.81 22.75
C VAL A 152 -23.28 -11.41 22.53
N PHE A 153 -23.61 -10.95 21.32
CA PHE A 153 -24.96 -10.51 20.98
C PHE A 153 -25.93 -11.68 20.74
N GLU A 154 -25.48 -12.79 20.14
CA GLU A 154 -26.30 -14.00 19.98
C GLU A 154 -26.72 -14.61 21.33
N LYS A 155 -25.80 -14.68 22.31
CA LYS A 155 -26.09 -15.20 23.66
C LYS A 155 -27.13 -14.39 24.44
N ASN A 156 -27.42 -13.16 24.03
CA ASN A 156 -28.45 -12.34 24.66
C ASN A 156 -29.85 -12.63 24.08
N ILE A 157 -29.94 -12.97 22.79
CA ILE A 157 -31.22 -13.31 22.15
C ILE A 157 -31.79 -14.61 22.75
N ASP A 158 -30.96 -15.65 22.90
CA ASP A 158 -31.43 -16.93 23.48
C ASP A 158 -31.89 -16.80 24.94
N LYS A 159 -31.28 -15.88 25.70
CA LYS A 159 -31.70 -15.59 27.08
C LYS A 159 -33.02 -14.84 27.13
N GLU A 160 -33.25 -13.88 26.24
CA GLU A 160 -34.52 -13.13 26.19
C GLU A 160 -35.69 -14.00 25.69
N VAL A 161 -35.46 -14.84 24.67
CA VAL A 161 -36.46 -15.80 24.17
C VAL A 161 -36.80 -16.85 25.25
N GLY A 162 -35.81 -17.36 25.97
CA GLY A 162 -36.03 -18.30 27.08
C GLY A 162 -36.79 -17.70 28.27
N VAL A 163 -36.59 -16.40 28.56
CA VAL A 163 -37.34 -15.66 29.59
C VAL A 163 -38.77 -15.39 29.16
N HIS A 164 -39.00 -15.01 27.89
CA HIS A 164 -40.35 -14.80 27.36
C HIS A 164 -41.18 -16.10 27.35
N ALA A 165 -40.59 -17.22 26.91
CA ALA A 165 -41.25 -18.52 26.90
C ALA A 165 -41.65 -19.02 28.31
N LYS A 166 -40.81 -18.74 29.33
CA LYS A 166 -41.15 -19.04 30.74
C LYS A 166 -42.26 -18.16 31.31
N LYS A 167 -42.39 -16.92 30.85
CA LYS A 167 -43.44 -15.99 31.28
C LYS A 167 -44.81 -16.37 30.70
N VAL A 168 -44.85 -16.77 29.44
CA VAL A 168 -46.09 -17.22 28.77
C VAL A 168 -46.64 -18.51 29.41
N ARG A 169 -45.77 -19.48 29.78
CA ARG A 169 -46.19 -20.70 30.47
C ARG A 169 -46.68 -20.52 31.91
N ARG A 170 -46.42 -19.39 32.56
CA ARG A 170 -46.91 -19.07 33.92
C ARG A 170 -48.26 -18.37 33.93
N ASN A 171 -48.74 -17.92 32.76
CA ASN A 171 -49.99 -17.18 32.60
C ASN A 171 -51.08 -17.99 31.86
N ILE A 172 -50.91 -19.31 31.75
CA ILE A 172 -51.91 -20.27 31.22
C ILE A 172 -52.26 -21.24 32.35
#